data_AF-A0A923DJF0-F1
#
_entry.id   AF-A0A923DJF0-F1
#
_cell.length_a   1.000
_cell.length_b   1.000
_cell.length_c   1.000
_cell.angle_alpha   90.00
_cell.angle_beta   90.00
_cell.angle_gamma   90.00
#
_symmetry.space_group_name_H-M   'P 1'
#
loop_
_entity.id
_entity.type
_entity.pdbx_description
1 polymer ?
#
loop_
_entity_poly.entity_id
_entity_poly.type
_entity_poly.pdbx_seq_one_letter_code
_entity_poly.pdbx_strand_id
1 'polypeptide(L)'
;TQFSHRVFFSDSQAAEGGRAAVTAGTTLIAPPVKGDRWWAANGTSNFDRHHRSAIMEFFYKPTIAQRFATDWLQFGPDGRLRTGDGTRCTDFYCYGADLLAVADGTVIEARDGIPEGVPPNNYAPNTLQNVFGNSVILDIGGGRYAAYAHIIPGSVTVKIGDHVTQGQVLGKLGNSGNSTAPHLHFHLCNGRDGLASEGLPFSFASYDLLGSMPFEEVESKPWTPSGPPQKRAAEMPMLDQVVTLY
;
A
#
# COMPACT_ATOMS: atom_id res chain seq x y z
N THR A 1 16.08 -11.26 -17.52
CA THR A 1 17.42 -11.51 -16.91
C THR A 1 17.25 -12.48 -15.75
N GLN A 2 18.24 -13.29 -15.38
CA GLN A 2 18.17 -14.13 -14.17
C GLN A 2 19.20 -13.62 -13.16
N PHE A 3 18.81 -13.52 -11.89
CA PHE A 3 19.71 -13.22 -10.80
C PHE A 3 19.91 -14.48 -9.96
N SER A 4 21.16 -14.84 -9.71
CA SER A 4 21.55 -15.88 -8.76
C SER A 4 22.39 -15.23 -7.68
N HIS A 5 22.04 -15.46 -6.41
CA HIS A 5 22.91 -15.10 -5.29
C HIS A 5 23.67 -16.34 -4.84
N ARG A 6 24.95 -16.16 -4.50
CA ARG A 6 25.80 -17.19 -3.92
C ARG A 6 26.26 -16.71 -2.56
N VAL A 7 25.87 -17.44 -1.52
CA VAL A 7 26.29 -17.14 -0.14
C VAL A 7 27.50 -18.00 0.17
N PHE A 8 28.59 -17.37 0.60
CA PHE A 8 29.81 -18.05 1.02
C PHE A 8 29.84 -18.11 2.55
N PHE A 9 30.06 -19.30 3.10
CA PHE A 9 30.26 -19.52 4.52
C PHE A 9 31.75 -19.52 4.85
N SER A 10 32.09 -19.21 6.10
CA SER A 10 33.46 -19.08 6.58
C SER A 10 34.28 -20.38 6.49
N ASP A 11 33.62 -21.53 6.32
CA ASP A 11 34.22 -22.86 6.18
C ASP A 11 34.41 -23.28 4.71
N SER A 12 34.40 -22.32 3.78
CA SER A 12 34.54 -22.53 2.34
C SER A 12 33.38 -23.28 1.67
N GLN A 13 32.25 -23.47 2.37
CA GLN A 13 31.01 -23.91 1.74
C GLN A 13 30.34 -22.75 1.00
N ALA A 14 29.65 -23.05 -0.09
CA ALA A 14 28.82 -22.07 -0.79
C ALA A 14 27.42 -22.65 -1.02
N ALA A 15 26.40 -21.90 -0.63
CA ALA A 15 25.04 -22.17 -1.05
C ALA A 15 24.75 -21.32 -2.30
N GLU A 16 24.42 -21.97 -3.41
CA GLU A 16 23.75 -21.29 -4.51
C GLU A 16 22.27 -21.16 -4.14
N GLY A 17 21.82 -19.91 -3.97
CA GLY A 17 20.43 -19.62 -3.69
C GLY A 17 19.53 -19.87 -4.90
N GLY A 18 18.22 -19.79 -4.66
CA GLY A 18 17.22 -19.95 -5.72
C GLY A 18 17.46 -18.98 -6.88
N ARG A 19 17.26 -19.46 -8.12
CA ARG A 19 17.26 -18.61 -9.30
C ARG A 19 16.01 -17.73 -9.27
N ALA A 20 16.20 -16.42 -9.28
CA ALA A 20 15.10 -15.47 -9.41
C ALA A 20 15.00 -15.01 -10.87
N ALA A 21 13.83 -15.18 -11.47
CA ALA A 21 13.51 -14.55 -12.74
C ALA A 21 13.41 -13.04 -12.50
N VAL A 22 14.27 -12.25 -13.15
CA VAL A 22 14.11 -10.80 -13.23
C VAL A 22 13.15 -10.54 -14.38
N THR A 23 11.88 -10.32 -14.03
CA THR A 23 10.88 -9.80 -14.96
C THR A 23 11.17 -8.32 -15.19
N ALA A 24 11.63 -8.00 -16.40
CA ALA A 24 11.74 -6.62 -16.86
C ALA A 24 10.32 -6.11 -17.16
N GLY A 25 9.71 -5.46 -16.18
CA GLY A 25 8.39 -4.85 -16.34
C GLY A 25 7.71 -4.61 -15.00
N THR A 26 7.64 -3.35 -14.59
CA THR A 26 6.67 -2.92 -13.58
C THR A 26 5.30 -2.82 -14.24
N THR A 27 4.25 -3.05 -13.46
CA THR A 27 2.89 -2.78 -13.94
C THR A 27 2.65 -1.28 -13.86
N LEU A 28 2.42 -0.64 -15.01
CA LEU A 28 2.02 0.77 -15.03
C LEU A 28 0.56 0.89 -14.59
N ILE A 29 0.31 1.67 -13.54
CA ILE A 29 -1.03 1.89 -12.99
C ILE A 29 -1.24 3.38 -12.71
N ALA A 30 -2.50 3.80 -12.56
CA ALA A 30 -2.83 5.11 -12.00
C ALA A 30 -2.65 5.12 -10.46
N PRO A 31 -2.49 6.29 -9.84
CA PRO A 31 -2.48 6.40 -8.39
C PRO A 31 -3.80 5.93 -7.75
N PRO A 32 -3.76 5.19 -6.63
CA PRO A 32 -4.96 4.74 -5.92
C PRO A 32 -5.63 5.85 -5.09
N VAL A 33 -4.96 6.99 -4.96
CA VAL A 33 -5.42 8.22 -4.30
C VAL A 33 -4.90 9.41 -5.10
N LYS A 34 -5.55 10.56 -4.97
CA LYS A 34 -5.23 11.79 -5.72
C LYS A 34 -5.03 12.97 -4.77
N GLY A 35 -4.23 13.95 -5.20
CA GLY A 35 -3.98 15.18 -4.46
C GLY A 35 -2.53 15.36 -4.06
N ASP A 36 -2.26 16.38 -3.26
CA ASP A 36 -0.93 16.72 -2.80
C ASP A 36 -0.61 16.12 -1.41
N ARG A 37 0.68 16.11 -1.08
CA ARG A 37 1.20 15.75 0.25
C ARG A 37 0.91 14.31 0.71
N TRP A 38 0.81 13.37 -0.23
CA TRP A 38 0.73 11.95 0.08
C TRP A 38 2.10 11.40 0.49
N TRP A 39 2.17 10.77 1.65
CA TRP A 39 3.37 10.18 2.22
C TRP A 39 3.35 8.67 2.07
N ALA A 40 4.41 8.11 1.49
CA ALA A 40 4.61 6.68 1.30
C ALA A 40 5.30 6.05 2.54
N ALA A 41 4.57 5.98 3.66
CA ALA A 41 5.12 5.66 4.98
C ALA A 41 5.82 4.30 5.03
N ASN A 42 5.26 3.25 4.43
CA ASN A 42 5.85 1.91 4.39
C ASN A 42 6.16 1.44 2.95
N GLY A 43 6.50 2.40 2.08
CA GLY A 43 6.82 2.16 0.68
C GLY A 43 8.11 1.36 0.45
N THR A 44 8.43 1.13 -0.83
CA THR A 44 9.58 0.30 -1.24
C THR A 44 10.93 0.93 -0.89
N SER A 45 11.97 0.09 -0.77
CA SER A 45 13.33 0.36 -0.24
C SER A 45 13.54 0.32 1.27
N ASN A 46 12.54 -0.11 2.05
CA ASN A 46 12.78 -0.48 3.44
C ASN A 46 13.57 -1.81 3.55
N PHE A 47 14.36 -1.96 4.61
CA PHE A 47 15.05 -3.21 4.96
C PHE A 47 14.47 -3.92 6.19
N ASP A 48 13.68 -3.20 7.00
CA ASP A 48 13.27 -3.62 8.34
C ASP A 48 11.78 -3.34 8.65
N ARG A 49 10.93 -3.22 7.62
CA ARG A 49 9.49 -2.98 7.83
C ARG A 49 8.65 -4.17 7.38
N HIS A 50 7.54 -4.35 8.08
CA HIS A 50 6.70 -5.55 8.08
C HIS A 50 6.24 -5.98 6.68
N HIS A 51 6.06 -5.06 5.73
CA HIS A 51 5.71 -5.39 4.34
C HIS A 51 6.73 -6.26 3.60
N ARG A 52 8.02 -5.97 3.74
CA ARG A 52 9.08 -6.61 2.93
C ARG A 52 9.58 -7.92 3.52
N SER A 53 9.33 -8.14 4.81
CA SER A 53 9.61 -9.37 5.55
C SER A 53 8.36 -10.18 5.90
N ALA A 54 7.17 -9.80 5.39
CA ALA A 54 5.91 -10.54 5.55
C ALA A 54 5.93 -11.86 4.77
N ILE A 55 6.79 -12.79 5.20
CA ILE A 55 6.80 -14.15 4.72
C ILE A 55 5.60 -14.86 5.30
N MET A 56 4.61 -15.13 4.44
CA MET A 56 3.41 -15.87 4.77
C MET A 56 3.52 -17.25 4.13
N GLU A 57 3.39 -18.30 4.94
CA GLU A 57 3.32 -19.67 4.45
C GLU A 57 1.85 -20.10 4.35
N PHE A 58 1.35 -20.17 3.13
CA PHE A 58 0.05 -20.77 2.83
C PHE A 58 0.27 -22.05 2.03
N PHE A 59 -0.37 -23.14 2.44
CA PHE A 59 -0.32 -24.43 1.73
C PHE A 59 1.12 -24.90 1.39
N TYR A 60 2.06 -24.76 2.34
CA TYR A 60 3.47 -25.11 2.18
C TYR A 60 4.22 -24.33 1.09
N LYS A 61 3.71 -23.14 0.72
CA LYS A 61 4.36 -22.23 -0.21
C LYS A 61 4.64 -20.91 0.52
N PRO A 62 5.91 -20.59 0.82
CA PRO A 62 6.26 -19.29 1.35
C PRO A 62 6.03 -18.23 0.29
N THR A 63 5.36 -17.14 0.68
CA THR A 63 5.12 -15.98 -0.18
C THR A 63 5.49 -14.69 0.55
N ILE A 64 5.90 -13.65 -0.19
CA ILE A 64 6.08 -12.30 0.38
C ILE A 64 4.98 -11.40 -0.16
N ALA A 65 3.81 -11.48 0.47
CA ALA A 65 2.60 -10.91 -0.11
C ALA A 65 2.63 -9.39 -0.23
N GLN A 66 3.23 -8.73 0.74
CA GLN A 66 3.23 -7.27 0.83
C GLN A 66 4.56 -6.66 0.37
N ARG A 67 5.40 -7.39 -0.40
CA ARG A 67 6.77 -6.97 -0.77
C ARG A 67 6.86 -5.54 -1.33
N PHE A 68 5.85 -5.12 -2.08
CA PHE A 68 5.76 -3.81 -2.71
C PHE A 68 4.52 -3.03 -2.25
N ALA A 69 3.97 -3.36 -1.08
CA ALA A 69 2.89 -2.61 -0.50
C ALA A 69 3.33 -1.22 -0.05
N THR A 70 2.41 -0.27 -0.11
CA THR A 70 2.60 1.10 0.37
C THR A 70 1.43 1.49 1.23
N ASP A 71 1.75 2.03 2.41
CA ASP A 71 0.79 2.71 3.26
C ASP A 71 0.80 4.20 2.94
N TRP A 72 -0.33 4.68 2.42
CA TRP A 72 -0.52 6.07 2.05
C TRP A 72 -1.22 6.81 3.17
N LEU A 73 -0.52 7.80 3.72
CA LEU A 73 -1.07 8.81 4.62
C LEU A 73 -0.92 10.19 3.97
N GLN A 74 -1.60 11.20 4.48
CA GLN A 74 -1.56 12.54 3.90
C GLN A 74 -1.17 13.57 4.96
N PHE A 75 -0.23 14.44 4.63
CA PHE A 75 0.03 15.62 5.45
C PHE A 75 -0.99 16.72 5.15
N GLY A 76 -1.48 17.34 6.22
CA GLY A 76 -2.28 18.56 6.13
C GLY A 76 -1.45 19.78 5.75
N PRO A 77 -2.10 20.94 5.61
CA PRO A 77 -1.43 22.22 5.33
C PRO A 77 -0.42 22.65 6.40
N ASP A 78 -0.57 22.14 7.62
CA ASP A 78 0.33 22.36 8.76
C ASP A 78 1.55 21.43 8.78
N GLY A 79 1.68 20.53 7.78
CA GLY A 79 2.74 19.53 7.72
C GLY A 79 2.58 18.38 8.72
N ARG A 80 1.43 18.23 9.37
CA ARG A 80 1.13 17.12 10.30
C ARG A 80 0.21 16.10 9.62
N LEU A 81 0.27 14.84 10.07
CA LEU A 81 -0.65 13.79 9.58
C LEU A 81 -2.06 13.91 10.17
N ARG A 82 -2.17 14.59 11.32
CA ARG A 82 -3.39 14.68 12.09
C ARG A 82 -3.46 16.00 12.85
N THR A 83 -4.68 16.36 13.20
CA THR A 83 -5.02 17.43 14.16
C THR A 83 -5.29 16.82 15.54
N GLY A 84 -5.28 17.64 16.60
CA GLY A 84 -5.59 17.16 17.95
C GLY A 84 -4.61 16.10 18.47
N ASP A 85 -5.12 15.19 19.31
CA ASP A 85 -4.34 14.08 19.90
C ASP A 85 -4.34 12.81 19.03
N GLY A 86 -5.13 12.81 17.96
CA GLY A 86 -5.23 11.73 16.98
C GLY A 86 -5.78 10.44 17.56
N THR A 87 -6.73 10.55 18.49
CA THR A 87 -7.49 9.43 19.07
C THR A 87 -8.79 9.14 18.30
N ARG A 88 -9.11 9.93 17.26
CA ARG A 88 -10.26 9.71 16.39
C ARG A 88 -9.80 9.57 14.94
N CYS A 89 -10.47 8.72 14.16
CA CYS A 89 -10.14 8.60 12.74
C CYS A 89 -10.26 9.94 12.00
N THR A 90 -11.26 10.76 12.34
CA THR A 90 -11.49 12.08 11.76
C THR A 90 -10.41 13.12 12.07
N ASP A 91 -9.47 12.81 12.95
CA ASP A 91 -8.35 13.70 13.25
C ASP A 91 -7.29 13.67 12.13
N PHE A 92 -7.25 12.59 11.34
CA PHE A 92 -6.25 12.37 10.29
C PHE A 92 -6.68 12.97 8.96
N TYR A 93 -5.78 13.70 8.30
CA TYR A 93 -6.12 14.42 7.07
C TYR A 93 -6.48 13.50 5.89
N CYS A 94 -5.96 12.27 5.87
CA CYS A 94 -6.28 11.29 4.84
C CYS A 94 -7.65 10.61 5.02
N TYR A 95 -8.26 10.68 6.21
CA TYR A 95 -9.52 9.98 6.50
C TYR A 95 -10.65 10.48 5.58
N GLY A 96 -11.35 9.54 4.96
CA GLY A 96 -12.45 9.85 4.05
C GLY A 96 -12.04 10.18 2.61
N ALA A 97 -10.74 10.19 2.30
CA ALA A 97 -10.23 10.36 0.94
C ALA A 97 -10.79 9.26 0.01
N ASP A 98 -11.09 9.62 -1.24
CA ASP A 98 -11.59 8.66 -2.21
C ASP A 98 -10.49 7.67 -2.63
N LEU A 99 -10.85 6.39 -2.65
CA LEU A 99 -10.01 5.31 -3.14
C LEU A 99 -10.35 5.03 -4.60
N LEU A 100 -9.36 5.13 -5.48
CA LEU A 100 -9.55 5.13 -6.93
C LEU A 100 -9.08 3.82 -7.55
N ALA A 101 -9.85 3.30 -8.49
CA ALA A 101 -9.43 2.17 -9.31
C ALA A 101 -8.16 2.53 -10.09
N VAL A 102 -7.07 1.82 -9.83
CA VAL A 102 -5.76 2.09 -10.45
C VAL A 102 -5.67 1.68 -11.93
N ALA A 103 -6.64 0.91 -12.43
CA ALA A 103 -6.77 0.49 -13.82
C ALA A 103 -8.22 0.07 -14.08
N ASP A 104 -8.57 -0.11 -15.35
CA ASP A 104 -9.78 -0.85 -15.71
C ASP A 104 -9.66 -2.28 -15.16
N GLY A 105 -10.76 -2.84 -14.67
CA GLY A 105 -10.70 -4.16 -14.06
C GLY A 105 -12.06 -4.72 -13.66
N THR A 106 -12.02 -5.90 -13.06
CA THR A 106 -13.18 -6.58 -12.50
C THR A 106 -13.00 -6.73 -11.00
N VAL A 107 -14.03 -6.38 -10.23
CA VAL A 107 -14.02 -6.54 -8.77
C VAL A 107 -14.12 -8.02 -8.44
N ILE A 108 -13.10 -8.58 -7.78
CA ILE A 108 -13.08 -9.97 -7.34
C ILE A 108 -13.29 -10.14 -5.84
N GLU A 109 -13.09 -9.07 -5.07
CA GLU A 109 -13.45 -8.98 -3.65
C GLU A 109 -14.01 -7.59 -3.38
N ALA A 110 -15.11 -7.52 -2.61
CA ALA A 110 -15.66 -6.30 -2.05
C ALA A 110 -16.20 -6.64 -0.65
N ARG A 111 -15.42 -6.34 0.38
CA ARG A 111 -15.74 -6.58 1.80
C ARG A 111 -16.13 -5.28 2.46
N ASP A 112 -17.27 -5.29 3.14
CA ASP A 112 -17.80 -4.13 3.84
C ASP A 112 -18.49 -4.52 5.17
N GLY A 113 -18.67 -3.55 6.07
CA GLY A 113 -19.36 -3.70 7.35
C GLY A 113 -18.47 -4.07 8.54
N ILE A 114 -17.16 -4.20 8.38
CA ILE A 114 -16.21 -4.38 9.48
C ILE A 114 -16.01 -3.03 10.19
N PRO A 115 -16.27 -2.93 11.51
CA PRO A 115 -16.08 -1.68 12.24
C PRO A 115 -14.62 -1.19 12.23
N GLU A 116 -14.45 0.11 12.42
CA GLU A 116 -13.12 0.72 12.54
C GLU A 116 -12.53 0.51 13.94
N GLY A 117 -11.20 0.39 14.01
CA GLY A 117 -10.49 0.52 15.27
C GLY A 117 -10.45 1.99 15.73
N VAL A 118 -10.25 2.22 17.02
CA VAL A 118 -10.04 3.56 17.57
C VAL A 118 -8.53 3.81 17.67
N PRO A 119 -7.96 4.76 16.92
CA PRO A 119 -6.54 5.07 16.99
C PRO A 119 -6.07 5.33 18.43
N PRO A 120 -4.88 4.85 18.84
CA PRO A 120 -3.86 4.18 18.03
C PRO A 120 -4.07 2.65 17.93
N ASN A 121 -5.26 2.13 18.25
CA ASN A 121 -5.55 0.70 18.35
C ASN A 121 -6.33 0.18 17.13
N ASN A 122 -6.06 -1.08 16.82
CA ASN A 122 -6.73 -1.81 15.73
C ASN A 122 -8.11 -2.29 16.17
N TYR A 123 -8.96 -2.66 15.21
CA TYR A 123 -10.18 -3.41 15.52
C TYR A 123 -9.83 -4.82 16.03
N ALA A 124 -10.51 -5.27 17.09
CA ALA A 124 -10.30 -6.58 17.71
C ALA A 124 -11.59 -7.42 17.71
N PRO A 125 -11.51 -8.75 17.54
CA PRO A 125 -10.29 -9.54 17.35
C PRO A 125 -9.71 -9.39 15.94
N ASN A 126 -8.38 -9.37 15.84
CA ASN A 126 -7.66 -9.36 14.57
C ASN A 126 -7.31 -10.81 14.15
N THR A 127 -7.65 -11.17 12.92
CA THR A 127 -7.60 -12.52 12.35
C THR A 127 -7.13 -12.45 10.90
N LEU A 128 -6.68 -13.57 10.34
CA LEU A 128 -6.35 -13.63 8.90
C LEU A 128 -7.51 -13.20 8.00
N GLN A 129 -8.76 -13.41 8.44
CA GLN A 129 -9.96 -13.10 7.67
C GLN A 129 -10.32 -11.62 7.67
N ASN A 130 -9.87 -10.82 8.64
CA ASN A 130 -10.23 -9.41 8.78
C ASN A 130 -9.04 -8.47 8.89
N VAL A 131 -7.81 -8.95 8.67
CA VAL A 131 -6.59 -8.14 8.74
C VAL A 131 -6.63 -6.96 7.76
N PHE A 132 -7.25 -7.11 6.58
CA PHE A 132 -7.48 -6.01 5.63
C PHE A 132 -8.67 -5.11 5.98
N GLY A 133 -9.50 -5.48 6.96
CA GLY A 133 -10.73 -4.75 7.26
C GLY A 133 -11.71 -4.82 6.09
N ASN A 134 -12.40 -3.71 5.84
CA ASN A 134 -13.16 -3.51 4.60
C ASN A 134 -12.16 -3.32 3.47
N SER A 135 -12.39 -3.99 2.34
CA SER A 135 -11.40 -4.12 1.28
C SER A 135 -12.04 -4.27 -0.09
N VAL A 136 -11.29 -3.88 -1.11
CA VAL A 136 -11.60 -4.17 -2.51
C VAL A 136 -10.38 -4.83 -3.13
N ILE A 137 -10.59 -5.88 -3.93
CA ILE A 137 -9.55 -6.44 -4.78
C ILE A 137 -10.04 -6.44 -6.23
N LEU A 138 -9.26 -5.83 -7.12
CA LEU A 138 -9.53 -5.79 -8.56
C LEU A 138 -8.64 -6.79 -9.29
N ASP A 139 -9.20 -7.57 -10.21
CA ASP A 139 -8.45 -8.19 -11.30
C ASP A 139 -8.26 -7.14 -12.41
N ILE A 140 -7.01 -6.72 -12.61
CA ILE A 140 -6.63 -5.69 -13.60
C ILE A 140 -6.02 -6.33 -14.87
N GLY A 141 -6.19 -7.64 -15.05
CA GLY A 141 -5.73 -8.38 -16.21
C GLY A 141 -4.28 -8.85 -16.14
N GLY A 142 -3.95 -9.82 -16.99
CA GLY A 142 -2.59 -10.36 -17.10
C GLY A 142 -2.08 -11.04 -15.83
N GLY A 143 -2.99 -11.58 -15.00
CA GLY A 143 -2.64 -12.26 -13.75
C GLY A 143 -2.21 -11.32 -12.62
N ARG A 144 -2.66 -10.06 -12.64
CA ARG A 144 -2.32 -9.04 -11.66
C ARG A 144 -3.58 -8.59 -10.94
N TYR A 145 -3.45 -8.42 -9.63
CA TYR A 145 -4.55 -8.03 -8.77
C TYR A 145 -4.15 -6.83 -7.92
N ALA A 146 -5.05 -5.86 -7.78
CA ALA A 146 -4.84 -4.64 -6.99
C ALA A 146 -5.68 -4.70 -5.71
N ALA A 147 -5.01 -4.71 -4.55
CA ALA A 147 -5.66 -4.81 -3.25
C ALA A 147 -5.68 -3.44 -2.53
N TYR A 148 -6.84 -3.08 -2.00
CA TYR A 148 -7.10 -1.87 -1.21
C TYR A 148 -7.66 -2.32 0.14
N ALA A 149 -7.07 -1.88 1.24
CA ALA A 149 -7.50 -2.26 2.58
C ALA A 149 -7.86 -1.03 3.43
N HIS A 150 -8.37 -1.32 4.64
CA HIS A 150 -8.68 -0.34 5.68
C HIS A 150 -9.78 0.66 5.27
N ILE A 151 -10.75 0.24 4.47
CA ILE A 151 -11.83 1.11 3.95
C ILE A 151 -12.83 1.45 5.08
N ILE A 152 -13.45 2.64 5.04
CA ILE A 152 -14.52 3.04 5.98
C ILE A 152 -15.72 2.09 5.80
N PRO A 153 -16.28 1.51 6.88
CA PRO A 153 -17.48 0.68 6.78
C PRO A 153 -18.67 1.46 6.23
N GLY A 154 -19.40 0.84 5.30
CA GLY A 154 -20.53 1.41 4.59
C GLY A 154 -20.14 2.34 3.43
N SER A 155 -18.84 2.51 3.14
CA SER A 155 -18.38 3.38 2.05
C SER A 155 -18.02 2.64 0.77
N VAL A 156 -17.97 1.30 0.76
CA VAL A 156 -17.65 0.52 -0.44
C VAL A 156 -18.78 0.67 -1.46
N THR A 157 -18.44 1.14 -2.66
CA THR A 157 -19.42 1.50 -3.70
C THR A 157 -19.60 0.43 -4.77
N VAL A 158 -18.82 -0.65 -4.71
CA VAL A 158 -18.75 -1.70 -5.73
C VAL A 158 -19.09 -3.08 -5.16
N LYS A 159 -19.40 -4.03 -6.04
CA LYS A 159 -19.73 -5.42 -5.71
C LYS A 159 -18.88 -6.38 -6.53
N ILE A 160 -18.71 -7.59 -6.01
CA ILE A 160 -18.02 -8.67 -6.74
C ILE A 160 -18.70 -8.88 -8.10
N GLY A 161 -17.90 -8.90 -9.16
CA GLY A 161 -18.35 -9.02 -10.55
C GLY A 161 -18.52 -7.68 -11.28
N ASP A 162 -18.50 -6.55 -10.59
CA ASP A 162 -18.58 -5.24 -11.24
C ASP A 162 -17.33 -4.98 -12.10
N HIS A 163 -17.54 -4.38 -13.27
CA HIS A 163 -16.48 -3.78 -14.06
C HIS A 163 -16.27 -2.33 -13.63
N VAL A 164 -15.02 -1.96 -13.38
CA VAL A 164 -14.64 -0.60 -13.00
C VAL A 164 -13.72 0.00 -14.04
N THR A 165 -13.79 1.31 -14.22
CA THR A 165 -12.85 2.06 -15.06
C THR A 165 -11.78 2.72 -14.19
N GLN A 166 -10.57 2.90 -14.73
CA GLN A 166 -9.51 3.65 -14.06
C GLN A 166 -10.02 5.00 -13.53
N GLY A 167 -9.70 5.31 -12.27
CA GLY A 167 -10.13 6.54 -11.58
C GLY A 167 -11.53 6.46 -10.96
N GLN A 168 -12.29 5.37 -11.17
CA GLN A 168 -13.58 5.18 -10.51
C GLN A 168 -13.38 5.06 -8.99
N VAL A 169 -14.24 5.74 -8.22
CA VAL A 169 -14.26 5.64 -6.76
C VAL A 169 -14.78 4.27 -6.32
N LEU A 170 -13.99 3.56 -5.50
CA LEU A 170 -14.28 2.23 -4.95
C LEU A 170 -14.82 2.28 -3.51
N GLY A 171 -14.48 3.35 -2.79
CA GLY A 171 -14.86 3.59 -1.41
C GLY A 171 -14.01 4.71 -0.80
N LYS A 172 -14.01 4.80 0.54
CA LYS A 172 -13.31 5.86 1.27
C LYS A 172 -12.26 5.30 2.23
N LEU A 173 -11.09 5.95 2.27
CA LEU A 173 -9.98 5.61 3.16
C LEU A 173 -10.41 5.70 4.63
N GLY A 174 -10.20 4.64 5.40
CA GLY A 174 -10.59 4.53 6.79
C GLY A 174 -9.52 3.89 7.67
N ASN A 175 -9.97 3.17 8.70
CA ASN A 175 -9.15 2.52 9.72
C ASN A 175 -9.69 1.14 10.16
N SER A 176 -10.41 0.44 9.28
CA SER A 176 -10.92 -0.91 9.58
C SER A 176 -9.83 -1.98 9.52
N GLY A 177 -10.01 -3.08 10.27
CA GLY A 177 -9.05 -4.20 10.28
C GLY A 177 -7.79 -3.94 11.11
N ASN A 178 -6.65 -4.47 10.66
CA ASN A 178 -5.37 -4.36 11.34
C ASN A 178 -4.67 -3.02 11.05
N SER A 179 -5.28 -1.93 11.49
CA SER A 179 -4.78 -0.58 11.27
C SER A 179 -4.80 0.24 12.57
N THR A 180 -3.65 0.80 12.92
CA THR A 180 -3.48 1.62 14.14
C THR A 180 -3.87 3.08 13.93
N ALA A 181 -3.89 3.55 12.69
CA ALA A 181 -4.24 4.91 12.30
C ALA A 181 -4.75 4.94 10.85
N PRO A 182 -5.67 5.84 10.46
CA PRO A 182 -6.16 5.94 9.10
C PRO A 182 -5.04 6.00 8.06
N HIS A 183 -5.06 5.05 7.12
CA HIS A 183 -4.16 4.99 5.97
C HIS A 183 -4.77 4.10 4.90
N LEU A 184 -4.33 4.25 3.65
CA LEU A 184 -4.59 3.25 2.62
C LEU A 184 -3.40 2.30 2.55
N HIS A 185 -3.61 1.03 2.86
CA HIS A 185 -2.72 -0.05 2.45
C HIS A 185 -3.05 -0.46 1.02
N PHE A 186 -2.08 -0.33 0.12
CA PHE A 186 -2.24 -0.67 -1.29
C PHE A 186 -1.08 -1.52 -1.80
N HIS A 187 -1.39 -2.56 -2.59
CA HIS A 187 -0.36 -3.30 -3.34
C HIS A 187 -0.92 -4.00 -4.59
N LEU A 188 0.00 -4.43 -5.46
CA LEU A 188 -0.29 -5.42 -6.49
C LEU A 188 0.22 -6.80 -6.07
N CYS A 189 -0.49 -7.85 -6.49
CA CYS A 189 -0.07 -9.24 -6.29
C CYS A 189 -0.40 -10.13 -7.49
N ASN A 190 0.21 -11.33 -7.54
CA ASN A 190 0.08 -12.27 -8.67
C ASN A 190 -1.02 -13.33 -8.50
N GLY A 191 -1.93 -13.14 -7.54
CA GLY A 191 -3.01 -14.06 -7.26
C GLY A 191 -4.18 -13.35 -6.59
N ARG A 192 -5.33 -14.04 -6.54
CA ARG A 192 -6.62 -13.47 -6.12
C ARG A 192 -6.69 -13.12 -4.63
N ASP A 193 -5.85 -13.79 -3.83
CA ASP A 193 -5.77 -13.56 -2.38
C ASP A 193 -4.60 -12.62 -2.09
N GLY A 194 -4.89 -11.42 -1.59
CA GLY A 194 -3.88 -10.40 -1.32
C GLY A 194 -2.89 -10.73 -0.19
N LEU A 195 -3.12 -11.78 0.59
CA LEU A 195 -2.21 -12.23 1.66
C LEU A 195 -1.48 -13.53 1.31
N ALA A 196 -2.03 -14.33 0.41
CA ALA A 196 -1.48 -15.63 0.01
C ALA A 196 -0.82 -15.63 -1.38
N SER A 197 -0.55 -14.46 -1.95
CA SER A 197 0.03 -14.29 -3.30
C SER A 197 1.30 -13.47 -3.26
N GLU A 198 2.23 -13.63 -4.22
CA GLU A 198 3.45 -12.80 -4.26
C GLU A 198 3.11 -11.34 -4.59
N GLY A 199 3.70 -10.41 -3.81
CA GLY A 199 3.65 -8.98 -4.11
C GLY A 199 4.40 -8.66 -5.40
N LEU A 200 3.81 -7.82 -6.24
CA LEU A 200 4.35 -7.39 -7.53
C LEU A 200 4.74 -5.91 -7.52
N PRO A 201 5.83 -5.50 -8.21
CA PRO A 201 6.18 -4.10 -8.34
C PRO A 201 5.23 -3.40 -9.32
N PHE A 202 5.00 -2.11 -9.08
CA PHE A 202 4.23 -1.24 -9.96
C PHE A 202 4.98 0.08 -10.20
N SER A 203 4.49 0.89 -11.12
CA SER A 203 4.95 2.26 -11.35
C SER A 203 3.77 3.16 -11.72
N PHE A 204 3.92 4.45 -11.45
CA PHE A 204 2.99 5.47 -11.93
C PHE A 204 3.52 6.12 -13.21
N ALA A 205 2.61 6.58 -14.08
CA ALA A 205 2.98 7.29 -15.30
C ALA A 205 3.78 8.57 -14.98
N SER A 206 3.31 9.33 -13.99
CA SER A 206 4.06 10.42 -13.39
C SER A 206 3.50 10.83 -12.03
N TYR A 207 4.35 11.43 -11.20
CA TYR A 207 3.99 12.12 -9.97
C TYR A 207 5.01 13.24 -9.72
N ASP A 208 4.70 14.17 -8.82
CA ASP A 208 5.69 15.15 -8.38
C ASP A 208 6.19 14.83 -6.98
N LEU A 209 7.50 14.72 -6.83
CA LEU A 209 8.17 14.56 -5.54
C LEU A 209 8.31 15.92 -4.85
N LEU A 210 7.75 16.03 -3.65
CA LEU A 210 7.75 17.24 -2.83
C LEU A 210 8.84 17.24 -1.75
N GLY A 211 9.33 16.05 -1.39
CA GLY A 211 10.34 15.86 -0.36
C GLY A 211 10.23 14.48 0.27
N SER A 212 10.74 14.35 1.49
CA SER A 212 10.62 13.13 2.29
C SER A 212 10.45 13.44 3.77
N MET A 213 9.82 12.52 4.51
CA MET A 213 9.70 12.58 5.96
C MET A 213 10.01 11.19 6.55
N PRO A 214 11.15 11.01 7.24
CA PRO A 214 11.42 9.77 7.95
C PRO A 214 10.33 9.47 8.99
N PHE A 215 9.96 8.20 9.12
CA PHE A 215 8.93 7.78 10.07
C PHE A 215 9.26 8.20 11.51
N GLU A 216 10.52 8.13 11.91
CA GLU A 216 10.99 8.46 13.25
C GLU A 216 10.79 9.96 13.59
N GLU A 217 10.67 10.81 12.57
CA GLU A 217 10.53 12.26 12.73
C GLU A 217 9.08 12.73 12.67
N VAL A 218 8.16 11.92 12.14
CA VAL A 218 6.81 12.34 11.73
C VAL A 218 5.95 12.90 12.87
N GLU A 219 6.09 12.34 14.07
CA GLU A 219 5.37 12.82 15.27
C GLU A 219 6.08 14.04 15.90
N SER A 220 7.40 14.16 15.74
CA SER A 220 8.21 15.16 16.43
C SER A 220 8.12 16.55 15.80
N LYS A 221 8.01 16.65 14.47
CA LYS A 221 8.05 17.92 13.73
C LYS A 221 7.09 17.90 12.55
N PRO A 222 6.58 19.07 12.12
CA PRO A 222 5.83 19.15 10.86
C PRO A 222 6.75 18.88 9.68
N TRP A 223 6.24 18.17 8.67
CA TRP A 223 6.88 18.03 7.38
C TRP A 223 6.88 19.36 6.64
N THR A 224 7.98 19.65 5.95
CA THR A 224 8.10 20.78 5.03
C THR A 224 8.67 20.30 3.70
N PRO A 225 8.26 20.92 2.56
CA PRO A 225 8.83 20.59 1.26
C PRO A 225 10.35 20.75 1.26
N SER A 226 11.06 19.80 0.65
CA SER A 226 12.53 19.82 0.59
C SER A 226 13.06 20.76 -0.52
N GLY A 227 12.16 21.33 -1.32
CA GLY A 227 12.48 22.20 -2.45
C GLY A 227 11.29 22.32 -3.42
N PRO A 228 11.52 22.84 -4.65
CA PRO A 228 10.49 22.85 -5.68
C PRO A 228 10.10 21.42 -6.08
N PRO A 229 8.83 21.16 -6.46
CA PRO A 229 8.38 19.85 -6.90
C PRO A 229 9.23 19.28 -8.04
N GLN A 230 9.63 18.01 -7.92
CA GLN A 230 10.41 17.32 -8.94
C GLN A 230 9.55 16.28 -9.66
N LYS A 231 9.36 16.46 -10.96
CA LYS A 231 8.60 15.50 -11.75
C LYS A 231 9.34 14.17 -11.86
N ARG A 232 8.64 13.09 -11.54
CA ARG A 232 9.06 11.69 -11.68
C ARG A 232 8.12 10.96 -12.63
N ALA A 233 8.61 9.90 -13.27
CA ALA A 233 7.86 9.15 -14.26
C ALA A 233 8.34 7.71 -14.35
N ALA A 234 7.42 6.79 -14.69
CA ALA A 234 7.68 5.37 -14.86
C ALA A 234 8.36 4.69 -13.65
N GLU A 235 8.16 5.24 -12.45
CA GLU A 235 8.65 4.70 -11.19
C GLU A 235 7.57 4.73 -10.11
N MET A 236 7.83 4.05 -8.99
CA MET A 236 7.00 4.07 -7.80
C MET A 236 7.62 5.04 -6.78
N PRO A 237 6.80 5.79 -6.02
CA PRO A 237 7.29 6.54 -4.87
C PRO A 237 7.96 5.63 -3.84
N MET A 238 9.16 6.01 -3.43
CA MET A 238 9.98 5.24 -2.49
C MET A 238 9.55 5.53 -1.05
N LEU A 239 10.04 4.70 -0.13
CA LEU A 239 9.87 4.87 1.32
C LEU A 239 10.06 6.32 1.74
N ASP A 240 9.14 6.79 2.57
CA ASP A 240 9.15 8.09 3.22
C ASP A 240 9.04 9.30 2.27
N GLN A 241 8.88 9.09 0.95
CA GLN A 241 8.66 10.18 0.00
C GLN A 241 7.28 10.81 0.19
N VAL A 242 7.24 12.13 0.03
CA VAL A 242 6.02 12.92 0.00
C VAL A 242 5.79 13.42 -1.41
N VAL A 243 4.62 13.14 -1.97
CA VAL A 243 4.33 13.30 -3.40
C VAL A 243 2.98 13.95 -3.68
N THR A 244 2.84 14.52 -4.88
CA THR A 244 1.55 14.85 -5.50
C THR A 244 1.19 13.78 -6.51
N LEU A 245 -0.02 13.24 -6.40
CA LEU A 245 -0.59 12.20 -7.26
C LEU A 245 -1.75 12.78 -8.07
N TYR A 246 -1.81 12.43 -9.36
CA TYR A 246 -2.67 13.06 -10.37
C TYR A 246 -3.81 12.17 -10.84
#